data_AF-A0A969GAJ4-F1
#
_entry.id   AF-A0A969GAJ4-F1
#
_cell.length_a   1.000
_cell.length_b   1.000
_cell.length_c   1.000
_cell.angle_alpha   90.00
_cell.angle_beta   90.00
_cell.angle_gamma   90.00
#
_symmetry.space_group_name_H-M   'P 1'
#
loop_
_entity.id
_entity.type
_entity.pdbx_description
1 polymer ?
#
loop_
_entity_poly.entity_id
_entity_poly.type
_entity_poly.pdbx_seq_one_letter_code
_entity_poly.pdbx_strand_id
1 'polypeptide(L)' 'MELSPQEKDKLLIFTAALVAERRKAKGLKLNYPEAVAYITAEIL' A
#
# COMPACT_ATOMS: atom_id res chain seq x y z
N MET A 1 12.39 -9.92 15.09
CA MET A 1 11.42 -8.86 15.44
C MET A 1 10.12 -9.54 15.83
N GLU A 2 9.66 -9.33 17.06
CA GLU A 2 8.33 -9.78 17.51
C GLU A 2 7.32 -8.68 17.16
N LEU A 3 6.83 -8.72 15.91
CA LEU A 3 5.80 -7.79 15.45
C LEU A 3 4.44 -8.23 15.97
N SER A 4 3.72 -7.28 16.55
CA SER A 4 2.29 -7.44 16.84
C SER A 4 1.51 -7.71 15.55
N PRO A 5 0.34 -8.36 15.63
CA PRO A 5 -0.53 -8.57 14.47
C PRO A 5 -0.83 -7.26 13.72
N GLN A 6 -1.04 -6.17 14.46
CA GLN A 6 -1.33 -4.86 13.88
C GLN A 6 -0.16 -4.28 13.06
N GLU A 7 1.08 -4.46 13.51
CA GLU A 7 2.25 -4.01 12.76
C GLU A 7 2.42 -4.80 11.46
N LYS A 8 2.09 -6.10 11.47
CA LYS A 8 2.09 -6.93 10.26
C LYS A 8 1.03 -6.45 9.26
N ASP A 9 -0.16 -6.08 9.74
CA ASP A 9 -1.22 -5.54 8.88
C ASP A 9 -0.83 -4.20 8.24
N LYS A 10 -0.16 -3.32 8.99
CA LYS A 10 0.38 -2.06 8.45
C LYS A 10 1.44 -2.30 7.38
N LEU A 11 2.34 -3.26 7.61
CA LEU A 11 3.33 -3.65 6.60
C LEU A 11 2.65 -4.20 5.33
N LEU A 12 1.56 -4.97 5.48
CA LEU A 12 0.80 -5.46 4.34
C LEU A 12 0.24 -4.30 3.49
N ILE A 13 -0.39 -3.31 4.13
CA ILE A 13 -0.90 -2.11 3.44
C ILE A 13 0.24 -1.35 2.76
N PHE A 14 1.37 -1.17 3.44
CA PHE A 14 2.54 -0.49 2.88
C PHE A 14 3.07 -1.20 1.63
N THR A 15 3.16 -2.54 1.64
CA THR A 15 3.59 -3.30 0.47
C THR A 15 2.61 -3.16 -0.70
N ALA A 16 1.31 -3.14 -0.44
CA ALA A 16 0.30 -2.91 -1.47
C ALA A 16 0.42 -1.50 -2.09
N ALA A 17 0.72 -0.49 -1.27
CA ALA A 17 0.94 0.87 -1.73
C ALA A 17 2.17 1.00 -2.64
N LEU A 18 3.29 0.33 -2.33
CA LEU A 18 4.48 0.30 -3.19
C LEU A 18 4.18 -0.33 -4.55
N VAL A 19 3.33 -1.35 -4.60
CA VAL A 19 2.88 -1.95 -5.87
C VAL A 19 2.01 -0.96 -6.64
N ALA A 20 1.08 -0.28 -5.97
CA ALA A 20 0.23 0.75 -6.56
C ALA A 20 1.07 1.90 -7.15
N GLU A 21 2.06 2.41 -6.42
CA GLU A 21 2.96 3.46 -6.88
C GLU A 21 3.70 3.04 -8.17
N ARG A 22 4.27 1.84 -8.19
CA ARG A 22 4.94 1.30 -9.39
C ARG A 22 4.00 1.14 -10.58
N ARG A 23 2.74 0.77 -10.35
CA ARG A 23 1.72 0.69 -11.41
C ARG A 23 1.36 2.08 -11.95
N LYS A 24 1.17 3.05 -11.06
CA LYS A 24 0.91 4.45 -11.41
C LYS A 24 2.07 5.05 -12.20
N ALA A 25 3.32 4.77 -11.80
CA ALA A 25 4.53 5.22 -12.52
C ALA A 25 4.61 4.66 -13.95
N LYS A 26 4.01 3.50 -14.22
CA LYS A 26 3.87 2.93 -15.57
C LYS A 26 2.70 3.52 -16.37
N GLY A 27 2.00 4.52 -15.83
CA GLY A 27 0.83 5.14 -16.46
C GLY A 27 -0.46 4.33 -16.34
N LEU A 28 -0.49 3.30 -15.49
CA LEU A 28 -1.71 2.52 -15.27
C LEU A 28 -2.66 3.25 -14.32
N LYS A 29 -3.95 3.23 -14.64
CA LYS A 29 -4.99 3.70 -13.72
C LYS A 29 -5.11 2.71 -12.57
N LEU A 30 -5.01 3.22 -11.34
CA LEU A 30 -5.14 2.40 -10.14
C LEU A 30 -6.56 1.84 -10.01
N ASN A 31 -6.66 0.60 -9.55
CA ASN A 31 -7.93 0.00 -9.16
C ASN A 31 -8.31 0.42 -7.72
N TYR A 32 -9.48 -0.02 -7.25
CA TYR A 32 -9.99 0.33 -5.93
C TYR A 32 -9.00 0.00 -4.78
N PRO A 33 -8.54 -1.26 -4.60
CA PRO A 33 -7.63 -1.58 -3.50
C PRO A 33 -6.27 -0.88 -3.63
N GLU A 34 -5.77 -0.66 -4.83
CA GLU A 34 -4.53 0.10 -5.06
C GLU A 34 -4.67 1.57 -4.68
N ALA A 35 -5.78 2.21 -5.07
CA ALA A 35 -6.05 3.59 -4.71
C ALA A 35 -6.18 3.76 -3.20
N VAL A 36 -6.89 2.85 -2.54
CA VAL A 36 -7.01 2.84 -1.07
C VAL A 36 -5.63 2.66 -0.42
N ALA A 37 -4.85 1.66 -0.84
CA ALA A 37 -3.53 1.42 -0.28
C ALA A 37 -2.58 2.60 -0.50
N TYR A 38 -2.59 3.18 -1.71
CA TYR A 38 -1.78 4.33 -2.07
C TYR A 38 -2.10 5.57 -1.22
N ILE A 39 -3.40 5.88 -1.04
CA ILE A 39 -3.82 6.99 -0.17
C ILE A 39 -3.49 6.71 1.30
N THR A 40 -3.71 5.46 1.75
CA THR A 40 -3.47 5.08 3.14
C THR A 40 -1.98 5.19 3.50
N ALA A 41 -1.08 4.81 2.59
CA ALA A 41 0.36 4.90 2.82
C ALA A 41 0.89 6.35 2.85
N GLU A 42 0.16 7.31 2.27
CA GLU A 42 0.52 8.74 2.38
C GLU A 42 0.15 9.32 3.77
N ILE A 43 -0.71 8.64 4.52
CA ILE A 43 -1.21 9.08 5.83
C ILE A 43 -0.56 8.30 6.98
N LEU A 44 -0.18 7.03 6.75
CA LEU A 44 0.47 6.13 7.72
C LEU A 44 1.87 6.59 8.11
#